data_AF-A0A6I8VP56-F1
#
_entry.id   AF-A0A6I8VP56-F1
#
_cell.length_a   1.000
_cell.length_b   1.000
_cell.length_c   1.000
_cell.angle_alpha   90.00
_cell.angle_beta   90.00
_cell.angle_gamma   90.00
#
_symmetry.space_group_name_H-M   'P 1'
#
loop_
_entity.id
_entity.type
_entity.pdbx_description
1 polymer ?
#
loop_
_entity_poly.entity_id
_entity_poly.type
_entity_poly.pdbx_seq_one_letter_code
_entity_poly.pdbx_strand_id
1 'polypeptide(L)'
;MNMFLNDLGQPLILDAQKKYGPFEQHNGALVLTSAAFKEHVVPTEWCACIIGSEEHMLRLRSQDNCKEVYKYCTRQVISPNKPTEVTFDQTKITLTLIPVGKSKDGMNMTMYCIENFNYRWTHENSDCG
;
A
#
# COMPACT_ATOMS: atom_id res chain seq x y z
N MET A 1 -0.77 -13.60 17.80
CA MET A 1 -0.26 -13.94 16.45
C MET A 1 -0.71 -12.80 15.56
N ASN A 2 0.13 -11.78 15.41
CA ASN A 2 -0.27 -10.53 14.74
C ASN A 2 -0.10 -10.73 13.24
N MET A 3 -1.20 -11.08 12.58
CA MET A 3 -1.20 -11.39 11.15
C MET A 3 -0.86 -10.14 10.32
N PHE A 4 0.20 -10.29 9.52
CA PHE A 4 0.72 -9.34 8.53
C PHE A 4 -0.26 -9.07 7.36
N LEU A 5 -1.30 -9.87 7.21
CA LEU A 5 -2.25 -9.84 6.11
C LEU A 5 -3.66 -10.03 6.66
N ASN A 6 -4.68 -9.61 5.91
CA ASN A 6 -6.06 -9.98 6.22
C ASN A 6 -6.27 -11.51 6.12
N ASP A 7 -7.47 -11.99 6.45
CA ASP A 7 -7.83 -13.42 6.37
C ASP A 7 -7.65 -14.04 4.97
N LEU A 8 -7.55 -13.19 3.93
CA LEU A 8 -7.33 -13.57 2.54
C LEU A 8 -5.85 -13.49 2.11
N GLY A 9 -4.93 -13.15 3.02
CA GLY A 9 -3.51 -13.02 2.70
C GLY A 9 -3.17 -11.75 1.91
N GLN A 10 -3.90 -10.65 2.11
CA GLN A 10 -3.71 -9.37 1.43
C GLN A 10 -3.20 -8.27 2.39
N PRO A 11 -2.31 -7.36 1.93
CA PRO A 11 -1.92 -6.18 2.69
C PRO A 11 -3.03 -5.11 2.69
N LEU A 12 -2.85 -4.05 3.50
CA LEU A 12 -3.81 -2.95 3.56
C LEU A 12 -3.60 -2.12 2.31
N ILE A 13 -4.67 -1.86 1.60
CA ILE A 13 -4.62 -0.96 0.46
C ILE A 13 -5.48 0.23 0.79
N LEU A 14 -4.85 1.39 0.71
CA LEU A 14 -5.46 2.64 1.09
C LEU A 14 -6.35 3.20 -0.03
N ASP A 15 -7.52 3.60 0.39
CA ASP A 15 -8.56 4.28 -0.35
C ASP A 15 -9.01 5.47 0.51
N ALA A 16 -8.83 6.69 -0.01
CA ALA A 16 -9.20 7.90 0.71
C ALA A 16 -10.71 8.04 0.93
N GLN A 17 -11.55 7.36 0.13
CA GLN A 17 -13.01 7.42 0.28
C GLN A 17 -13.52 6.40 1.31
N LYS A 18 -12.67 5.48 1.77
CA LYS A 18 -13.05 4.42 2.68
C LYS A 18 -12.67 4.76 4.13
N LYS A 19 -13.63 4.59 5.05
CA LYS A 19 -13.35 4.57 6.49
C LYS A 19 -13.09 3.12 6.91
N TYR A 20 -11.89 2.87 7.41
CA TYR A 20 -11.51 1.55 7.89
C TYR A 20 -12.05 1.31 9.30
N GLY A 21 -12.96 0.34 9.43
CA GLY A 21 -13.53 -0.05 10.72
C GLY A 21 -12.55 -0.85 11.59
N PRO A 22 -12.87 -1.11 12.87
CA PRO A 22 -12.01 -1.91 13.77
C PRO A 22 -11.77 -3.35 13.29
N PHE A 23 -12.66 -3.89 12.45
CA PHE A 23 -12.50 -5.21 11.83
C PHE A 23 -11.70 -5.19 10.51
N GLU A 24 -11.42 -3.99 9.98
CA GLU A 24 -10.52 -3.75 8.86
C GLU A 24 -9.16 -3.22 9.34
N GLN A 25 -9.00 -3.06 10.66
CA GLN A 25 -7.70 -2.90 11.29
C GLN A 25 -6.97 -4.22 11.19
N HIS A 26 -5.79 -4.21 10.59
CA HIS A 26 -4.96 -5.39 10.54
C HIS A 26 -3.49 -5.00 10.71
N ASN A 27 -2.73 -5.91 11.32
CA ASN A 27 -1.32 -5.72 11.67
C ASN A 27 -0.40 -5.94 10.46
N GLY A 28 -0.81 -5.44 9.30
CA GLY A 28 -0.15 -5.72 8.02
C GLY A 28 0.59 -4.56 7.40
N ALA A 29 1.35 -4.85 6.33
CA ALA A 29 1.98 -3.80 5.54
C ALA A 29 0.92 -2.89 4.90
N LEU A 30 1.30 -1.62 4.78
CA LEU A 30 0.52 -0.58 4.13
C LEU A 30 1.02 -0.39 2.70
N VAL A 31 0.18 -0.67 1.72
CA VAL A 31 0.46 -0.36 0.32
C VAL A 31 -0.06 1.05 0.01
N LEU A 32 0.86 1.95 -0.29
CA LEU A 32 0.55 3.31 -0.71
C LEU A 32 0.18 3.35 -2.18
N THR A 33 -0.97 3.93 -2.42
CA THR A 33 -1.57 4.22 -3.72
C THR A 33 -1.70 5.73 -3.90
N SER A 34 -1.93 6.20 -5.12
CA SER A 34 -2.28 7.61 -5.36
C SER A 34 -3.54 8.02 -4.58
N ALA A 35 -4.49 7.11 -4.41
CA ALA A 35 -5.71 7.32 -3.63
C ALA A 35 -5.42 7.60 -2.15
N ALA A 36 -4.33 7.09 -1.58
CA ALA A 36 -3.98 7.26 -0.16
C ALA A 36 -3.75 8.72 0.29
N PHE A 37 -3.50 9.64 -0.65
CA PHE A 37 -3.03 10.99 -0.34
C PHE A 37 -4.14 12.05 -0.22
N LYS A 38 -5.40 11.72 -0.55
CA LYS A 38 -6.47 12.73 -0.59
C LYS A 38 -6.97 13.13 0.80
N GLU A 39 -7.15 12.21 1.76
CA GLU A 39 -7.53 12.55 3.16
C GLU A 39 -7.56 11.31 4.10
N HIS A 40 -6.67 10.34 3.91
CA HIS A 40 -6.83 9.06 4.61
C HIS A 40 -6.37 9.09 6.10
N VAL A 41 -7.03 8.28 6.91
CA VAL A 41 -6.65 8.00 8.30
C VAL A 41 -6.01 6.63 8.37
N VAL A 42 -4.71 6.60 8.72
CA VAL A 42 -3.98 5.35 8.98
C VAL A 42 -4.61 4.66 10.19
N PRO A 43 -4.90 3.36 10.12
CA PRO A 43 -5.24 2.59 11.32
C PRO A 43 -4.16 2.74 12.41
N THR A 44 -4.53 2.70 13.67
CA THR A 44 -3.57 2.81 14.78
C THR A 44 -2.73 1.54 14.96
N GLU A 45 -3.23 0.39 14.51
CA GLU A 45 -2.65 -0.95 14.74
C GLU A 45 -2.06 -1.60 13.48
N TRP A 46 -1.63 -0.80 12.51
CA TRP A 46 -0.94 -1.31 11.32
C TRP A 46 0.54 -1.62 11.62
N CYS A 47 1.13 -2.56 10.86
CA CYS A 47 2.55 -2.87 11.02
C CYS A 47 3.37 -1.75 10.38
N ALA A 48 4.49 -1.35 11.00
CA ALA A 48 5.31 -0.24 10.55
C ALA A 48 6.04 -0.47 9.20
N CYS A 49 5.50 -1.22 8.25
CA CYS A 49 6.03 -1.46 6.91
C CYS A 49 5.16 -0.77 5.85
N ILE A 50 5.74 0.17 5.12
CA ILE A 50 5.10 0.91 4.03
C ILE A 50 5.70 0.47 2.70
N ILE A 51 4.86 0.16 1.73
CA ILE A 51 5.25 -0.30 0.40
C ILE A 51 4.62 0.60 -0.66
N GLY A 52 5.37 0.98 -1.69
CA GLY A 52 4.85 1.88 -2.72
C GLY A 52 5.87 2.18 -3.82
N SER A 53 5.43 2.85 -4.89
CA SER A 53 6.33 3.36 -5.92
C SER A 53 7.28 4.42 -5.36
N GLU A 54 8.34 4.71 -6.09
CA GLU A 54 9.25 5.81 -5.76
C GLU A 54 8.51 7.15 -5.63
N GLU A 55 7.61 7.43 -6.57
CA GLU A 55 6.76 8.63 -6.55
C GLU A 55 5.89 8.70 -5.29
N HIS A 56 5.27 7.58 -4.89
CA HIS A 56 4.46 7.54 -3.65
C HIS A 56 5.32 7.76 -2.40
N MET A 57 6.52 7.18 -2.35
CA MET A 57 7.43 7.36 -1.23
C MET A 57 7.99 8.78 -1.14
N LEU A 58 8.27 9.42 -2.28
CA LEU A 58 8.66 10.83 -2.33
C LEU A 58 7.52 11.72 -1.85
N ARG A 59 6.29 11.47 -2.30
CA ARG A 59 5.09 12.20 -1.85
C ARG A 59 4.86 12.07 -0.36
N LEU A 60 4.93 10.85 0.17
CA LEU A 60 4.82 10.58 1.60
C LEU A 60 5.82 11.40 2.41
N ARG A 61 7.08 11.51 1.94
CA ARG A 61 8.12 12.32 2.60
C ARG A 61 7.86 13.83 2.49
N SER A 62 7.33 14.29 1.35
CA SER A 62 7.12 15.71 1.06
C SER A 62 5.88 16.31 1.72
N GLN A 63 4.93 15.48 2.18
CA GLN A 63 3.84 15.99 3.00
C GLN A 63 4.42 16.36 4.37
N ASP A 64 4.57 17.66 4.62
CA ASP A 64 5.14 18.26 5.84
C ASP A 64 4.44 17.80 7.13
N ASN A 65 3.25 17.20 7.01
CA ASN A 65 2.47 16.56 8.07
C ASN A 65 2.61 15.04 8.09
N CYS A 66 3.78 14.49 7.72
CA CYS A 66 4.03 13.07 7.84
C CYS A 66 3.78 12.69 9.32
N LYS A 67 2.61 12.08 9.58
CA LYS A 67 2.16 11.69 10.92
C LYS A 67 3.33 11.00 11.62
N GLU A 68 3.62 11.32 12.88
CA GLU A 68 4.75 10.76 13.66
C GLU A 68 4.87 9.23 13.49
N VAL A 69 3.73 8.56 13.32
CA VAL A 69 3.60 7.13 13.02
C VAL A 69 4.49 6.66 11.86
N TYR A 70 4.75 7.49 10.82
CA TYR A 70 5.54 7.12 9.65
C TYR A 70 7.05 7.30 9.79
N LYS A 71 7.51 7.98 10.85
CA LYS A 71 8.95 8.21 11.06
C LYS A 71 9.68 6.93 11.41
N TYR A 72 9.01 6.02 12.12
CA TYR A 72 9.58 4.77 12.61
C TYR A 72 9.29 3.58 11.70
N CYS A 73 8.72 3.83 10.51
CA CYS A 73 8.36 2.78 9.58
C CYS A 73 9.50 2.34 8.67
N THR A 74 9.62 1.03 8.48
CA THR A 74 10.31 0.44 7.34
C THR A 74 9.61 0.86 6.05
N ARG A 75 10.37 1.29 5.06
CA ARG A 75 9.85 1.73 3.76
C ARG A 75 10.46 0.89 2.67
N GLN A 76 9.62 0.31 1.82
CA GLN A 76 10.03 -0.50 0.69
C GLN A 76 9.53 0.12 -0.60
N VAL A 77 10.48 0.56 -1.44
CA VAL A 77 10.18 1.03 -2.79
C VAL A 77 10.07 -0.18 -3.70
N ILE A 78 8.99 -0.26 -4.47
CA ILE A 78 8.82 -1.27 -5.51
C ILE A 78 9.02 -0.63 -6.89
N SER A 79 9.81 -1.29 -7.74
CA SER A 79 10.06 -0.86 -9.11
C SER A 79 8.93 -1.31 -10.05
N PRO A 80 8.57 -0.49 -11.05
CA PRO A 80 7.62 -0.89 -12.07
C PRO A 80 8.03 -2.17 -12.81
N ASN A 81 7.04 -3.01 -13.13
CA ASN A 81 7.16 -4.25 -13.90
C ASN A 81 8.20 -5.25 -13.34
N LYS A 82 8.56 -5.12 -12.07
CA LYS A 82 9.50 -6.00 -11.40
C LYS A 82 8.84 -6.63 -10.18
N PRO A 83 8.70 -7.97 -10.14
CA PRO A 83 8.27 -8.67 -8.95
C PRO A 83 9.23 -8.35 -7.80
N THR A 84 8.67 -7.90 -6.68
CA THR A 84 9.40 -7.57 -5.47
C THR A 84 8.87 -8.42 -4.34
N GLU A 85 9.76 -9.20 -3.75
CA GLU A 85 9.42 -10.03 -2.60
C GLU A 85 9.45 -9.18 -1.33
N VAL A 86 8.39 -9.29 -0.55
CA VAL A 86 8.26 -8.65 0.76
C VAL A 86 8.09 -9.75 1.78
N THR A 87 9.02 -9.80 2.73
CA THR A 87 9.00 -10.78 3.82
C THR A 87 8.79 -10.03 5.14
N PHE A 88 7.79 -10.44 5.90
CA PHE A 88 7.53 -9.89 7.22
C PHE A 88 6.89 -10.98 8.09
N ASP A 89 7.39 -11.14 9.31
CA ASP A 89 6.93 -12.14 10.27
C ASP A 89 6.73 -13.54 9.65
N GLN A 90 7.77 -14.04 8.98
CA GLN A 90 7.82 -15.34 8.28
C GLN A 90 6.83 -15.51 7.10
N THR A 91 6.02 -14.50 6.80
CA THR A 91 5.11 -14.48 5.66
C THR A 91 5.77 -13.79 4.47
N LYS A 92 5.66 -14.40 3.30
CA LYS A 92 6.23 -13.90 2.05
C LYS A 92 5.12 -13.57 1.06
N ILE A 93 5.13 -12.35 0.54
CA ILE A 93 4.28 -11.93 -0.57
C ILE A 93 5.15 -11.42 -1.72
N THR A 94 4.67 -11.56 -2.94
CA THR A 94 5.27 -10.99 -4.14
C THR A 94 4.37 -9.87 -4.64
N LEU A 95 4.93 -8.67 -4.76
CA LEU A 95 4.24 -7.49 -5.26
C LEU A 95 4.83 -7.07 -6.59
N THR A 96 3.97 -6.84 -7.58
CA THR A 96 4.37 -6.25 -8.87
C THR A 96 3.55 -4.99 -9.12
N LEU A 97 4.24 -3.87 -9.31
CA LEU A 97 3.64 -2.61 -9.71
C LEU A 97 3.59 -2.51 -11.23
N ILE A 98 2.40 -2.43 -11.80
CA ILE A 98 2.19 -2.39 -13.25
C ILE A 98 1.69 -0.98 -13.61
N PRO A 99 2.46 -0.17 -14.36
CA PRO A 99 1.98 1.10 -14.86
C PRO A 99 0.81 0.89 -15.81
N VAL A 100 -0.30 1.60 -15.61
CA VAL A 100 -1.50 1.48 -16.46
C VAL A 100 -1.86 2.77 -17.21
N GLY A 101 -1.12 3.86 -16.97
CA GLY A 101 -1.26 5.12 -17.69
C GLY A 101 -1.13 6.32 -16.79
N LYS A 102 -1.82 7.42 -17.14
CA LYS A 102 -1.93 8.63 -16.33
C LYS A 102 -3.38 8.99 -16.09
N SER A 103 -3.71 9.51 -14.92
CA SER A 103 -5.04 10.05 -14.62
C SER A 103 -5.24 11.41 -15.31
N LYS A 104 -6.45 11.95 -15.25
CA LYS A 104 -6.78 13.27 -15.83
C LYS A 104 -5.90 14.39 -15.28
N ASP A 105 -5.47 14.26 -14.02
CA ASP A 105 -4.59 15.20 -13.34
C ASP A 105 -3.10 14.97 -13.65
N GLY A 106 -2.79 14.07 -14.60
CA GLY A 106 -1.42 13.77 -15.02
C GLY A 106 -0.64 12.83 -14.09
N MET A 107 -1.29 12.30 -13.04
CA MET A 107 -0.67 11.37 -12.08
C MET A 107 -0.49 9.99 -12.69
N ASN A 108 0.64 9.33 -12.43
CA ASN A 108 0.82 7.95 -12.89
C ASN A 108 -0.18 7.04 -12.20
N MET A 109 -0.97 6.32 -13.00
CA MET A 109 -1.86 5.27 -12.53
C MET A 109 -1.10 3.96 -12.50
N THR A 110 -1.28 3.22 -11.42
CA THR A 110 -0.61 1.94 -11.20
C THR A 110 -1.62 0.88 -10.77
N MET A 111 -1.42 -0.32 -11.28
CA MET A 111 -2.06 -1.53 -10.82
C MET A 111 -1.10 -2.32 -9.94
N TYR A 112 -1.57 -2.84 -8.82
CA TYR A 112 -0.79 -3.70 -7.93
C TYR A 112 -1.23 -5.14 -8.12
N CYS A 113 -0.34 -5.98 -8.62
CA CYS A 113 -0.52 -7.43 -8.58
C CYS A 113 0.11 -7.97 -7.29
N ILE A 114 -0.69 -8.66 -6.49
CA ILE A 114 -0.29 -9.24 -5.21
C ILE A 114 -0.42 -10.74 -5.32
N GLU A 115 0.68 -11.43 -5.10
CA GLU A 115 0.76 -12.88 -5.12
C GLU A 115 1.23 -13.38 -3.76
N ASN A 116 0.53 -14.39 -3.24
CA ASN A 116 0.94 -15.18 -2.08
C ASN A 116 0.81 -16.67 -2.46
N PHE A 117 1.31 -17.58 -1.64
CA PHE A 117 1.35 -19.03 -1.86
C PHE A 117 0.02 -19.63 -2.37
N ASN A 118 -1.13 -19.01 -2.07
CA ASN A 118 -2.46 -19.52 -2.42
C ASN A 118 -3.31 -18.59 -3.31
N TYR A 119 -2.94 -17.32 -3.51
CA TYR A 119 -3.84 -16.32 -4.11
C TYR A 119 -3.09 -15.29 -4.96
N ARG A 120 -3.73 -14.86 -6.06
CA ARG A 120 -3.33 -13.72 -6.90
C ARG A 120 -4.46 -12.70 -6.92
N TRP A 121 -4.16 -11.43 -6.71
CA TRP A 121 -5.13 -10.34 -6.68
C TRP A 121 -4.59 -9.07 -7.35
N THR A 122 -5.46 -8.29 -7.98
CA THR A 122 -5.11 -7.03 -8.65
C THR A 122 -5.90 -5.85 -8.10
N HIS A 123 -5.20 -4.79 -7.67
CA HIS A 123 -5.79 -3.47 -7.41
C HIS A 123 -5.54 -2.53 -8.58
N GLU A 124 -6.56 -1.84 -9.06
CA GLU A 124 -6.37 -0.66 -9.89
C GLU A 124 -6.63 0.60 -9.07
N ASN A 125 -5.69 1.55 -9.11
CA ASN A 125 -5.93 2.89 -8.61
C ASN A 125 -6.82 3.65 -9.60
N SER A 126 -8.14 3.51 -9.46
CA SER A 126 -9.09 4.29 -10.24
C SER A 126 -9.22 5.69 -9.62
N ASP A 127 -8.62 6.68 -10.26
CA ASP A 127 -9.05 8.08 -10.09
C ASP A 127 -10.43 8.20 -10.76
N CYS A 128 -11.50 7.83 -10.04
CA CYS A 128 -12.84 8.25 -10.39
C CYS A 128 -13.04 9.72 -9.98
N GLY A 129 -12.50 10.61 -10.81
CA GLY A 129 -12.80 12.04 -10.87
C GLY A 129 -12.96 12.44 -12.33
#